data_AF-A0A3N4L8V8-F1
#
_entry.id   AF-A0A3N4L8V8-F1
#
_cell.length_a   1.000
_cell.length_b   1.000
_cell.length_c   1.000
_cell.angle_alpha   90.00
_cell.angle_beta   90.00
_cell.angle_gamma   90.00
#
_symmetry.space_group_name_H-M   'P 1'
#
loop_
_entity.id
_entity.type
_entity.pdbx_description
1 polymer ?
#
loop_
_entity_poly.entity_id
_entity_poly.type
_entity_poly.pdbx_seq_one_letter_code
_entity_poly.pdbx_strand_id
1 'polypeptide(L)' 'FLVTKFKDITDKIIPFFDRYPRPGGGVKDFEDFKRVAKLMENKAHLTKEGLSQIYSIKSKMNFKRDSD' A
#
# COMPACT_ATOMS: atom_id res chain seq x y z
N PHE A 1 -15.19 -10.02 -4.38
CA PHE A 1 -13.93 -10.71 -4.73
C PHE A 1 -12.81 -10.21 -3.82
N LEU A 2 -11.89 -11.07 -3.38
CA LEU A 2 -10.86 -10.76 -2.37
C LEU A 2 -9.51 -11.34 -2.81
N VAL A 3 -8.42 -10.57 -2.68
CA VAL A 3 -7.05 -11.01 -2.94
C VAL A 3 -6.20 -10.73 -1.71
N THR A 4 -5.68 -11.78 -1.07
CA THR A 4 -4.85 -11.67 0.15
C THR A 4 -3.45 -12.26 -0.01
N LYS A 5 -3.22 -13.10 -1.04
CA LYS A 5 -1.91 -13.68 -1.29
C LYS A 5 -0.94 -12.59 -1.71
N PHE A 6 0.10 -12.36 -0.90
CA PHE A 6 1.06 -11.27 -1.11
C PHE A 6 1.67 -11.28 -2.51
N LYS A 7 2.06 -12.46 -3.01
CA LYS A 7 2.59 -12.63 -4.37
C LYS A 7 1.62 -12.20 -5.47
N ASP A 8 0.32 -12.45 -5.31
CA ASP A 8 -0.66 -11.97 -6.30
C ASP A 8 -0.84 -10.46 -6.21
N ILE A 9 -0.75 -9.89 -5.01
CA ILE A 9 -0.79 -8.43 -4.80
C ILE A 9 0.39 -7.76 -5.50
N THR A 10 1.62 -8.24 -5.30
CA THR A 10 2.84 -7.66 -5.88
C THR A 10 2.96 -7.90 -7.38
N ASP A 11 2.61 -9.10 -7.86
CA ASP A 11 2.91 -9.49 -9.24
C ASP A 11 1.77 -9.16 -10.21
N LYS A 12 0.54 -9.00 -9.70
CA LYS A 12 -0.65 -8.81 -10.55
C LYS A 12 -1.39 -7.52 -10.21
N ILE A 13 -1.76 -7.33 -8.94
CA ILE A 13 -2.63 -6.22 -8.54
C ILE A 13 -1.92 -4.87 -8.68
N ILE A 14 -0.71 -4.75 -8.11
CA ILE A 14 0.06 -3.51 -8.18
C ILE A 14 0.37 -3.13 -9.64
N PRO A 15 0.96 -4.02 -10.47
CA PRO A 15 1.25 -3.70 -11.87
C PRO A 15 0.01 -3.37 -12.70
N PHE A 16 -1.13 -3.99 -12.42
CA PHE A 16 -2.38 -3.71 -13.12
C PHE A 16 -2.84 -2.26 -12.87
N PHE A 17 -2.85 -1.81 -11.61
CA PHE A 17 -3.28 -0.46 -11.25
C PHE A 17 -2.22 0.61 -11.54
N ASP A 18 -0.93 0.25 -11.62
CA ASP A 18 0.11 1.13 -12.17
C ASP A 18 -0.08 1.37 -13.68
N ARG A 19 -0.46 0.31 -14.43
CA ARG A 19 -0.74 0.43 -15.87
C ARG A 19 -2.06 1.13 -16.15
N TYR A 20 -3.05 0.96 -15.28
CA TYR A 20 -4.39 1.54 -15.43
C TYR A 20 -4.78 2.33 -14.17
N PRO A 21 -4.20 3.53 -13.95
CA PRO A 21 -4.48 4.33 -12.78
C PRO A 21 -5.96 4.71 -12.70
N ARG A 22 -6.54 4.64 -11.50
CA ARG A 22 -7.89 5.14 -11.27
C ARG A 22 -7.84 6.68 -11.20
N PRO A 23 -8.67 7.41 -11.96
CA PRO A 23 -8.81 8.85 -11.80
C PRO A 23 -9.44 9.20 -10.44
N GLY A 24 -8.89 10.18 -9.71
CA GLY A 24 -9.50 10.75 -8.50
C GLY A 24 -8.73 10.53 -7.19
N GLY A 25 -9.39 10.77 -6.05
CA GLY A 25 -8.78 10.83 -4.71
C GLY A 25 -8.12 9.53 -4.20
N GLY A 26 -8.36 8.39 -4.85
CA GLY A 26 -7.79 7.09 -4.45
C GLY A 26 -6.33 6.87 -4.82
N VAL A 27 -5.70 7.79 -5.58
CA VAL A 27 -4.29 7.64 -6.01
C VAL A 27 -3.34 7.66 -4.82
N LYS A 28 -3.50 8.60 -3.88
CA LYS A 28 -2.63 8.71 -2.70
C LYS A 28 -2.70 7.45 -1.82
N ASP A 29 -3.90 6.88 -1.66
CA ASP A 29 -4.07 5.64 -0.90
C ASP A 29 -3.43 4.43 -1.57
N PHE A 30 -3.51 4.36 -2.90
CA PHE A 30 -2.86 3.31 -3.65
C PHE A 30 -1.32 3.43 -3.60
N GLU A 31 -0.77 4.65 -3.66
CA GLU A 31 0.66 4.89 -3.47
C GLU A 31 1.15 4.44 -2.08
N ASP A 32 0.42 4.79 -1.03
CA ASP A 32 0.74 4.36 0.33
C ASP A 32 0.64 2.83 0.48
N PHE A 33 -0.34 2.19 -0.18
CA PHE A 33 -0.44 0.74 -0.25
C PHE A 33 0.78 0.11 -0.94
N LYS A 34 1.23 0.65 -2.08
CA LYS A 34 2.47 0.20 -2.75
C LYS A 34 3.69 0.34 -1.87
N ARG A 35 3.80 1.45 -1.12
CA ARG A 35 4.91 1.67 -0.19
C ARG A 35 4.97 0.61 0.90
N VAL A 36 3.83 0.23 1.47
CA VAL A 36 3.76 -0.88 2.44
C VAL A 36 4.14 -2.20 1.79
N ALA A 37 3.65 -2.49 0.58
CA ALA A 37 4.02 -3.70 -0.15
C ALA A 37 5.54 -3.78 -0.37
N LYS A 38 6.21 -2.67 -0.68
CA LYS A 38 7.67 -2.63 -0.84
C LYS A 38 8.42 -2.88 0.47
N LEU A 39 7.95 -2.33 1.59
CA LEU A 39 8.48 -2.63 2.93
C LEU A 39 8.31 -4.11 3.28
N MET A 40 7.21 -4.72 2.85
CA MET A 40 6.97 -6.14 3.05
C MET A 40 7.88 -7.02 2.19
N GLU A 41 8.06 -6.67 0.92
CA GLU A 41 8.95 -7.35 -0.03
C GLU A 41 10.41 -7.37 0.48
N ASN A 42 10.87 -6.23 1.01
CA ASN A 42 12.20 -6.11 1.62
C ASN A 42 12.31 -6.73 3.02
N LYS A 43 11.27 -7.43 3.50
CA LYS A 43 11.16 -7.99 4.85
C LYS A 43 11.33 -6.97 6.00
N ALA A 44 11.27 -5.67 5.72
CA ALA A 44 11.41 -4.61 6.72
C ALA A 44 10.30 -4.66 7.77
N HIS A 45 9.10 -5.15 7.41
CA HIS A 45 7.98 -5.41 8.32
C HIS A 45 8.28 -6.40 9.46
N LEU A 46 9.41 -7.10 9.45
CA LEU A 46 9.86 -7.97 10.54
C LEU A 46 10.68 -7.22 11.60
N THR A 47 10.99 -5.95 11.36
CA THR A 47 11.73 -5.07 12.27
C THR A 47 10.76 -4.09 12.96
N LYS A 48 11.14 -3.61 14.15
CA LYS A 48 10.33 -2.63 14.89
C LYS A 48 10.21 -1.31 14.11
N GLU A 49 11.30 -0.91 13.47
CA GLU A 49 11.40 0.30 12.67
C GLU A 49 10.49 0.22 11.44
N GLY A 50 10.55 -0.90 10.71
CA GLY A 50 9.69 -1.13 9.56
C GLY A 50 8.21 -1.25 9.93
N LEU A 51 7.87 -1.89 11.06
CA LEU A 51 6.50 -1.91 11.57
C LEU A 51 6.01 -0.50 11.94
N SER A 52 6.86 0.30 12.59
CA SER A 52 6.54 1.69 12.93
C SER A 52 6.23 2.52 11.68
N GLN A 53 7.02 2.35 10.62
CA GLN A 53 6.77 2.97 9.32
C GLN A 53 5.42 2.55 8.73
N ILE A 54 5.10 1.24 8.75
CA ILE A 54 3.81 0.72 8.26
C ILE A 54 2.65 1.32 9.05
N TYR A 55 2.76 1.44 10.38
CA TYR A 55 1.72 2.06 11.20
C TYR A 55 1.52 3.53 10.88
N SER A 56 2.61 4.28 10.66
CA SER A 56 2.55 5.70 10.28
C SER A 56 1.89 5.92 8.92
N ILE A 57 2.16 5.03 7.95
CA ILE A 57 1.50 5.07 6.63
C ILE A 57 0.02 4.73 6.79
N LYS A 58 -0.30 3.63 7.50
CA LYS A 58 -1.68 3.18 7.74
C LYS A 58 -2.53 4.24 8.45
N SER A 59 -1.95 5.07 9.32
CA SER A 59 -2.69 6.11 10.04
C SER A 59 -3.15 7.27 9.14
N LYS A 60 -2.60 7.40 7.92
CA LYS A 60 -2.88 8.50 7.00
C LYS A 60 -3.54 8.05 5.68
N MET A 61 -4.04 6.82 5.64
CA MET A 61 -4.68 6.22 4.46
C MET A 61 -6.20 6.12 4.60
N ASN A 62 -6.87 6.05 3.46
CA ASN A 62 -8.31 5.87 3.30
C ASN A 62 -9.08 6.96 4.09
N PHE A 63 -10.10 6.58 4.86
CA PHE A 63 -10.91 7.48 5.67
C PHE A 63 -10.15 8.23 6.77
N LYS A 64 -8.89 7.85 7.05
CA LYS A 64 -8.02 8.55 8.01
C LYS A 64 -7.13 9.60 7.35
N ARG A 65 -7.18 9.69 6.03
CA ARG A 65 -6.47 10.74 5.30
C ARG A 65 -7.20 12.04 5.56
N ASP A 66 -6.49 13.02 6.12
CA ASP A 66 -7.01 14.37 6.26
C ASP A 66 -7.45 14.86 4.88
N SER A 67 -8.70 15.31 4.79
CA SER A 67 -9.18 16.04 3.63
C SER A 67 -8.54 17.42 3.68
N ASP A 68 -7.56 17.65 2.81
CA ASP A 68 -7.10 19.01 2.47
C ASP A 68 -8.29 19.89 2.05
#